data_AF-A0A4S8HZ56-F1
#
_entry.id   AF-A0A4S8HZ56-F1
#
_cell.length_a   1.000
_cell.length_b   1.000
_cell.length_c   1.000
_cell.angle_alpha   90.00
_cell.angle_beta   90.00
_cell.angle_gamma   90.00
#
_symmetry.space_group_name_H-M   'P 1'
#
loop_
_entity.id
_entity.type
_entity.pdbx_description
1 polymer ?
#
loop_
_entity_poly.entity_id
_entity_poly.type
_entity_poly.pdbx_seq_one_letter_code
_entity_poly.pdbx_strand_id
1 'polypeptide(L)'
;MKKATIIAALLMSSAAATFAQTWSVDKAHSRLGFNVTHMNISETSGSFKITDAKITASKPDFSDAVIELTADVKSIDTDNEQRDGHLKSPDFFDAEKFPTLTFKSTSFKKVGDKKYKLTGNLTLHGVTKPVVLDVVFNGTVENPMSKKTMAGFNISGIVKRSDFGIATGMPAAMLGDGVTLQASTEFAKD
;
A
#
# COMPACT_ATOMS: atom_id res chain seq x y z
N MET A 1 17.16 27.10 -66.52
CA MET A 1 16.28 27.43 -65.38
C MET A 1 16.02 26.15 -64.60
N LYS A 2 16.71 25.94 -63.47
CA LYS A 2 16.65 24.70 -62.69
C LYS A 2 15.51 24.83 -61.66
N LYS A 3 14.47 23.99 -61.78
CA LYS A 3 13.37 23.91 -60.81
C LYS A 3 13.89 23.14 -59.58
N ALA A 4 14.00 23.81 -58.45
CA ALA A 4 14.31 23.16 -57.17
C ALA A 4 13.01 22.70 -56.53
N THR A 5 12.84 21.39 -56.39
CA THR A 5 11.71 20.79 -55.68
C THR A 5 12.07 20.72 -54.20
N ILE A 6 11.37 21.48 -53.35
CA ILE A 6 11.48 21.38 -51.89
C ILE A 6 10.53 20.29 -51.43
N ILE A 7 11.06 19.18 -50.92
CA ILE A 7 10.28 18.15 -50.24
C ILE A 7 10.27 18.52 -48.75
N ALA A 8 9.12 19.00 -48.27
CA ALA A 8 8.87 19.17 -46.84
C ALA A 8 8.58 17.79 -46.22
N ALA A 9 9.53 17.27 -45.44
CA ALA A 9 9.32 16.08 -44.63
C ALA A 9 8.49 16.45 -43.40
N LEU A 10 7.20 16.09 -43.39
CA LEU A 10 6.35 16.17 -42.21
C LEU A 10 6.80 15.10 -41.20
N LEU A 11 7.53 15.51 -40.16
CA LEU A 11 7.79 14.66 -38.99
C LEU A 11 6.49 14.51 -38.21
N MET A 12 5.71 13.45 -38.51
CA MET A 12 4.59 13.04 -37.67
C MET A 12 5.15 12.40 -36.40
N SER A 13 5.27 13.19 -35.33
CA SER A 13 5.50 12.68 -33.98
C SER A 13 4.23 11.97 -33.51
N SER A 14 4.21 10.64 -33.59
CA SER A 14 3.18 9.82 -32.97
C SER A 14 3.35 9.87 -31.45
N ALA A 15 2.55 10.68 -30.77
CA ALA A 15 2.36 10.54 -29.34
C ALA A 15 1.65 9.20 -29.09
N ALA A 16 2.40 8.18 -28.64
CA ALA A 16 1.80 6.92 -28.22
C ALA A 16 0.87 7.21 -27.05
N ALA A 17 -0.43 6.94 -27.23
CA ALA A 17 -1.39 6.97 -26.14
C ALA A 17 -1.01 5.87 -25.14
N THR A 18 -0.51 6.25 -23.96
CA THR A 18 -0.27 5.32 -22.87
C THR A 18 -1.60 5.02 -22.20
N PHE A 19 -2.17 3.85 -22.48
CA PHE A 19 -3.34 3.36 -21.75
C PHE A 19 -2.94 3.04 -20.30
N ALA A 20 -3.79 3.41 -19.36
CA ALA A 20 -3.62 3.02 -17.97
C ALA A 20 -3.62 1.49 -17.84
N GLN A 21 -2.63 0.97 -17.13
CA GLN A 21 -2.45 -0.44 -16.85
C GLN A 21 -3.00 -0.73 -15.46
N THR A 22 -3.74 -1.82 -15.33
CA THR A 22 -4.20 -2.30 -14.03
C THR A 22 -3.32 -3.46 -13.57
N TRP A 23 -3.05 -3.47 -12.27
CA TRP A 23 -2.28 -4.50 -11.60
C TRP A 23 -3.05 -4.98 -10.39
N SER A 24 -3.19 -6.29 -10.25
CA SER A 24 -3.87 -6.94 -9.13
C SER A 24 -2.85 -7.54 -8.18
N VAL A 25 -3.09 -7.41 -6.88
CA VAL A 25 -2.18 -7.95 -5.85
C VAL A 25 -2.04 -9.47 -5.97
N ASP A 26 -0.81 -9.95 -5.93
CA ASP A 26 -0.52 -11.35 -5.67
C ASP A 26 -0.57 -11.57 -4.16
N LYS A 27 -1.70 -12.10 -3.68
CA LYS A 27 -1.96 -12.31 -2.26
C LYS A 27 -0.98 -13.30 -1.62
N ALA A 28 -0.43 -14.24 -2.38
CA ALA A 28 0.48 -15.26 -1.85
C ALA A 28 1.87 -14.68 -1.56
N HIS A 29 2.26 -13.64 -2.28
CA HIS A 29 3.56 -12.98 -2.16
C HIS A 29 3.46 -11.57 -1.58
N SER A 30 2.35 -11.27 -0.88
CA SER A 30 2.08 -9.97 -0.29
C SER A 30 1.74 -10.07 1.18
N ARG A 31 2.28 -9.16 2.00
CA ARG A 31 2.03 -9.07 3.44
C ARG A 31 1.79 -7.64 3.87
N LEU A 32 0.72 -7.42 4.64
CA LEU A 32 0.43 -6.17 5.35
C LEU A 32 0.73 -6.36 6.84
N GLY A 33 1.89 -5.88 7.28
CA GLY A 33 2.38 -6.01 8.64
C GLY A 33 2.35 -4.72 9.44
N PHE A 34 2.45 -4.88 10.76
CA PHE A 34 2.63 -3.77 11.69
C PHE A 34 3.50 -4.19 12.89
N ASN A 35 4.08 -3.21 13.57
CA ASN A 35 4.76 -3.35 14.85
C ASN A 35 4.24 -2.30 15.82
N VAL A 36 4.01 -2.70 17.08
CA VAL A 36 3.65 -1.80 18.17
C VAL A 36 4.55 -2.06 19.38
N THR A 37 5.01 -0.98 20.01
CA THR A 37 5.83 -1.08 21.23
C THR A 37 4.96 -1.47 22.43
N HIS A 38 5.42 -2.44 23.21
CA HIS A 38 4.80 -2.88 24.46
C HIS A 38 5.69 -2.49 25.64
N MET A 39 5.11 -1.77 26.60
CA MET A 39 5.76 -1.31 27.83
C MET A 39 7.09 -0.54 27.63
N ASN A 40 7.30 0.08 26.47
CA ASN A 40 8.56 0.74 26.08
C ASN A 40 9.82 -0.15 26.08
N ILE A 41 9.66 -1.48 26.12
CA ILE A 41 10.79 -2.42 26.27
C ILE A 41 10.86 -3.48 25.17
N SER A 42 9.75 -3.75 24.48
CA SER A 42 9.70 -4.75 23.41
C SER A 42 8.71 -4.34 22.32
N GLU A 43 8.75 -5.05 21.20
CA GLU A 43 7.79 -4.89 20.11
C GLU A 43 6.94 -6.15 19.95
N THR A 44 5.66 -5.92 19.65
CA THR A 44 4.76 -6.97 19.15
C THR A 44 4.54 -6.74 17.66
N SER A 45 4.91 -7.72 16.85
CA SER A 45 4.64 -7.74 15.42
C SER A 45 3.27 -8.39 15.16
N GLY A 46 2.61 -7.94 14.10
CA GLY A 46 1.41 -8.60 13.59
C GLY A 46 1.21 -8.37 12.10
N SER A 47 0.13 -8.94 11.58
CA SER A 47 -0.31 -8.74 10.20
C SER A 47 -1.82 -8.86 10.04
N PHE A 48 -2.30 -8.34 8.91
CA PHE A 48 -3.63 -8.59 8.37
C PHE A 48 -3.51 -9.22 6.98
N LYS A 49 -4.46 -10.08 6.63
CA LYS A 49 -4.60 -10.62 5.26
C LYS A 49 -5.20 -9.55 4.35
N ILE A 50 -4.52 -9.31 3.24
CA ILE A 50 -5.01 -8.46 2.15
C ILE A 50 -6.12 -9.21 1.42
N THR A 51 -7.33 -8.63 1.39
CA THR A 51 -8.47 -9.21 0.68
C THR A 51 -8.54 -8.73 -0.76
N ASP A 52 -8.12 -7.50 -1.04
CA ASP A 52 -7.96 -6.94 -2.38
C ASP A 52 -6.94 -5.80 -2.36
N ALA A 53 -6.18 -5.64 -3.43
CA ALA A 53 -5.42 -4.42 -3.68
C ALA A 53 -5.15 -4.28 -5.17
N LYS A 54 -5.22 -3.03 -5.66
CA LYS A 54 -5.10 -2.70 -7.07
C LYS A 54 -4.23 -1.47 -7.28
N ILE A 55 -3.49 -1.48 -8.37
CA ILE A 55 -2.75 -0.32 -8.88
C ILE A 55 -3.22 -0.03 -10.30
N THR A 56 -3.61 1.21 -10.56
CA THR A 56 -3.85 1.72 -11.92
C THR A 56 -2.83 2.79 -12.22
N ALA A 57 -2.01 2.61 -13.26
CA ALA A 57 -0.96 3.56 -13.64
C ALA A 57 -0.75 3.58 -15.15
N SER A 58 -0.54 4.75 -15.75
CA SER A 58 -0.19 4.85 -17.18
C SER A 58 1.33 4.88 -17.41
N LYS A 59 2.11 5.26 -16.39
CA LYS A 59 3.56 5.34 -16.48
C LYS A 59 4.24 4.06 -15.97
N PRO A 60 5.34 3.62 -16.62
CA PRO A 60 6.09 2.44 -16.19
C PRO A 60 6.79 2.62 -14.84
N ASP A 61 7.00 3.87 -14.40
CA ASP A 61 7.56 4.20 -13.10
C ASP A 61 6.50 4.41 -12.01
N PHE A 62 5.22 4.15 -12.34
CA PHE A 62 4.08 4.30 -11.45
C PHE A 62 3.84 5.71 -10.90
N SER A 63 4.56 6.76 -11.32
CA SER A 63 4.48 8.10 -10.71
C SER A 63 3.12 8.81 -10.83
N ASP A 64 2.16 8.20 -11.53
CA ASP A 64 0.77 8.59 -11.66
C ASP A 64 -0.22 7.56 -11.06
N ALA A 65 0.28 6.61 -10.27
CA ALA A 65 -0.49 5.49 -9.78
C ALA A 65 -1.64 5.92 -8.86
N VAL A 66 -2.79 5.30 -9.08
CA VAL A 66 -3.92 5.22 -8.15
C VAL A 66 -3.89 3.84 -7.51
N ILE A 67 -3.84 3.80 -6.19
CA ILE A 67 -3.68 2.60 -5.38
C ILE A 67 -4.87 2.50 -4.42
N GLU A 68 -5.52 1.33 -4.43
CA GLU A 68 -6.57 0.97 -3.47
C GLU A 68 -6.21 -0.35 -2.80
N LEU A 69 -6.46 -0.46 -1.50
CA LEU A 69 -6.22 -1.68 -0.71
C LEU A 69 -7.37 -1.89 0.28
N THR A 70 -7.74 -3.16 0.44
CA THR A 70 -8.65 -3.66 1.48
C THR A 70 -8.00 -4.85 2.19
N ALA A 71 -8.07 -4.84 3.52
CA ALA A 71 -7.64 -5.96 4.36
C ALA A 71 -8.74 -6.34 5.36
N ASP A 72 -8.75 -7.61 5.75
CA ASP A 72 -9.71 -8.15 6.71
C ASP A 72 -9.19 -7.98 8.14
N VAL A 73 -9.89 -7.22 8.98
CA VAL A 73 -9.52 -7.00 10.38
C VAL A 73 -9.62 -8.30 11.19
N LYS A 74 -10.58 -9.18 10.88
CA LYS A 74 -10.76 -10.46 11.58
C LYS A 74 -9.59 -11.43 11.35
N SER A 75 -8.77 -11.16 10.34
CA SER A 75 -7.58 -11.93 10.01
C SER A 75 -6.32 -11.50 10.78
N ILE A 76 -6.45 -10.57 11.74
CA ILE A 76 -5.32 -10.17 12.59
C ILE A 76 -4.63 -11.39 13.20
N ASP A 77 -3.31 -11.39 13.09
CA ASP A 77 -2.44 -12.45 13.55
C ASP A 77 -1.18 -11.83 14.16
N THR A 78 -0.90 -12.21 15.40
CA THR A 78 0.29 -11.81 16.16
C THR A 78 1.03 -13.04 16.69
N ASP A 79 0.80 -14.22 16.11
CA ASP A 79 1.30 -15.51 16.60
C ASP A 79 0.82 -15.86 18.03
N ASN A 80 -0.34 -15.31 18.45
CA ASN A 80 -0.92 -15.57 19.77
C ASN A 80 -2.45 -15.51 19.70
N GLU A 81 -3.09 -16.68 19.66
CA GLU A 81 -4.55 -16.79 19.47
C GLU A 81 -5.37 -16.04 20.53
N GLN A 82 -4.94 -16.02 21.80
CA GLN A 82 -5.65 -15.32 22.86
C GLN A 82 -5.59 -13.81 22.65
N ARG A 83 -4.40 -13.29 22.30
CA ARG A 83 -4.22 -11.87 21.99
C ARG A 83 -4.99 -11.50 20.73
N ASP A 84 -4.94 -12.32 19.69
CA ASP A 84 -5.66 -12.07 18.44
C ASP A 84 -7.18 -12.06 18.65
N GLY A 85 -7.70 -12.93 19.53
CA GLY A 85 -9.08 -12.89 19.98
C GLY A 85 -9.44 -11.58 20.69
N HIS A 86 -8.58 -11.11 21.61
CA HIS A 86 -8.79 -9.85 22.31
C HIS A 86 -8.72 -8.64 21.38
N LEU A 87 -7.77 -8.62 20.43
CA LEU A 87 -7.62 -7.53 19.46
C LEU A 87 -8.86 -7.38 18.54
N LYS A 88 -9.63 -8.44 18.31
CA LYS A 88 -10.87 -8.38 17.52
C LYS A 88 -12.06 -7.79 18.31
N SER A 89 -11.94 -7.67 19.62
CA SER A 89 -13.02 -7.19 20.50
C SER A 89 -13.22 -5.66 20.42
N PRO A 90 -14.32 -5.13 20.99
CA PRO A 90 -14.58 -3.69 21.08
C PRO A 90 -13.52 -2.85 21.80
N ASP A 91 -12.64 -3.48 22.60
CA ASP A 91 -11.57 -2.77 23.29
C ASP A 91 -10.44 -2.32 22.32
N PHE A 92 -10.41 -2.89 21.11
CA PHE A 92 -9.37 -2.65 20.10
C PHE A 92 -9.97 -2.34 18.72
N PHE A 93 -10.07 -3.34 17.84
CA PHE A 93 -10.46 -3.13 16.45
C PHE A 93 -11.96 -3.26 16.21
N ASP A 94 -12.74 -3.76 17.18
CA ASP A 94 -14.18 -4.01 17.07
C ASP A 94 -14.53 -4.65 15.72
N ALA A 95 -13.91 -5.81 15.44
CA ALA A 95 -13.86 -6.39 14.10
C ALA A 95 -15.24 -6.84 13.58
N GLU A 96 -16.23 -7.00 14.47
CA GLU A 96 -17.61 -7.24 14.07
C GLU A 96 -18.27 -5.98 13.50
N LYS A 97 -17.98 -4.80 14.07
CA LYS A 97 -18.53 -3.52 13.59
C LYS A 97 -17.70 -2.91 12.46
N PHE A 98 -16.38 -3.07 12.50
CA PHE A 98 -15.44 -2.54 11.51
C PHE A 98 -14.59 -3.67 10.92
N PRO A 99 -15.17 -4.53 10.06
CA PRO A 99 -14.50 -5.74 9.59
C PRO A 99 -13.36 -5.47 8.61
N THR A 100 -13.22 -4.24 8.10
CA THR A 100 -12.26 -3.92 7.05
C THR A 100 -11.37 -2.73 7.41
N LEU A 101 -10.11 -2.85 7.01
CA LEU A 101 -9.16 -1.75 6.88
C LEU A 101 -9.08 -1.40 5.40
N THR A 102 -9.20 -0.12 5.04
CA THR A 102 -9.07 0.32 3.64
C THR A 102 -8.08 1.46 3.48
N PHE A 103 -7.39 1.49 2.34
CA PHE A 103 -6.53 2.60 1.96
C PHE A 103 -6.84 3.03 0.53
N LYS A 104 -6.92 4.34 0.29
CA LYS A 104 -7.06 4.94 -1.04
C LYS A 104 -6.05 6.05 -1.24
N SER A 105 -5.17 5.92 -2.22
CA SER A 105 -4.15 6.92 -2.53
C SER A 105 -4.78 8.23 -3.02
N THR A 106 -4.17 9.34 -2.63
CA THR A 106 -4.40 10.66 -3.24
C THR A 106 -3.19 11.10 -4.06
N SER A 107 -2.00 10.52 -3.80
CA SER A 107 -0.78 10.83 -4.56
C SER A 107 0.26 9.73 -4.43
N PHE A 108 0.99 9.46 -5.51
CA PHE A 108 2.17 8.60 -5.50
C PHE A 108 3.32 9.27 -6.25
N LYS A 109 4.24 9.91 -5.52
CA LYS A 109 5.28 10.76 -6.12
C LYS A 109 6.65 10.15 -5.98
N LYS A 110 7.39 10.10 -7.09
CA LYS A 110 8.81 9.75 -7.07
C LYS A 110 9.61 10.85 -6.36
N VAL A 111 10.42 10.47 -5.37
CA VAL A 111 11.27 11.38 -4.57
C VAL A 111 12.75 11.03 -4.63
N GLY A 112 13.11 9.95 -5.32
CA GLY A 112 14.48 9.53 -5.56
C GLY A 112 14.52 8.30 -6.45
N ASP A 113 15.72 7.75 -6.65
CA ASP A 113 15.83 6.47 -7.36
C ASP A 113 15.10 5.38 -6.57
N LYS A 114 14.16 4.71 -7.24
CA LYS A 114 13.24 3.71 -6.67
C LYS A 114 12.43 4.14 -5.44
N LYS A 115 12.52 5.41 -4.99
CA LYS A 115 11.89 5.91 -3.77
C LYS A 115 10.70 6.79 -4.09
N TYR A 116 9.59 6.54 -3.40
CA TYR A 116 8.32 7.22 -3.61
C TYR A 116 7.70 7.62 -2.27
N LYS A 117 6.91 8.70 -2.30
CA LYS A 117 5.99 9.07 -1.22
C LYS A 117 4.57 8.72 -1.65
N LEU A 118 3.94 7.83 -0.91
CA LEU A 118 2.54 7.45 -1.06
C LEU A 118 1.70 8.24 -0.05
N THR A 119 0.87 9.14 -0.54
CA THR A 119 -0.12 9.84 0.30
C THR A 119 -1.49 9.26 0.01
N GLY A 120 -2.29 9.05 1.05
CA GLY A 120 -3.66 8.57 0.89
C GLY A 120 -4.45 8.58 2.16
N ASN A 121 -5.71 8.19 2.04
CA ASN A 121 -6.65 8.10 3.15
C ASN A 121 -6.66 6.65 3.66
N LEU A 122 -6.23 6.46 4.90
CA LEU A 122 -6.37 5.21 5.63
C LEU A 122 -7.66 5.26 6.43
N THR A 123 -8.52 4.25 6.28
CA THR A 123 -9.71 4.05 7.11
C THR A 123 -9.53 2.81 7.94
N LEU A 124 -9.62 2.98 9.26
CA LEU A 124 -9.43 1.94 10.25
C LEU A 124 -10.34 2.23 11.45
N HIS A 125 -11.02 1.21 11.96
CA HIS A 125 -11.96 1.35 13.09
C HIS A 125 -13.00 2.47 12.88
N GLY A 126 -13.51 2.58 11.63
CA GLY A 126 -14.51 3.58 11.25
C GLY A 126 -14.00 5.02 11.09
N VAL A 127 -12.72 5.28 11.33
CA VAL A 127 -12.12 6.62 11.23
C VAL A 127 -11.22 6.70 10.00
N THR A 128 -11.36 7.76 9.21
CA THR A 128 -10.51 8.04 8.04
C THR A 128 -9.52 9.16 8.33
N LYS A 129 -8.23 8.92 8.08
CA LYS A 129 -7.14 9.91 8.24
C LYS A 129 -6.22 9.92 7.02
N PRO A 130 -5.72 11.10 6.60
CA PRO A 130 -4.65 11.17 5.62
C PRO A 130 -3.34 10.67 6.26
N VAL A 131 -2.62 9.81 5.54
CA VAL A 131 -1.31 9.28 5.95
C VAL A 131 -0.31 9.44 4.80
N VAL A 132 0.97 9.52 5.15
CA VAL A 132 2.08 9.54 4.20
C VAL A 132 2.99 8.36 4.52
N LEU A 133 3.21 7.52 3.51
CA LEU A 133 4.03 6.31 3.58
C LEU A 133 5.22 6.45 2.65
N ASP A 134 6.34 5.88 3.07
CA ASP A 134 7.53 5.68 2.24
C ASP A 134 7.39 4.40 1.44
N VAL A 135 7.72 4.46 0.16
CA VAL A 135 7.66 3.30 -0.73
C VAL A 135 8.97 3.14 -1.49
N VAL A 136 9.47 1.91 -1.53
CA VAL A 136 10.55 1.48 -2.40
C VAL A 136 9.95 0.60 -3.50
N PHE A 137 10.10 1.03 -4.76
CA PHE A 137 9.76 0.24 -5.93
C PHE A 137 10.96 -0.64 -6.31
N ASN A 138 10.87 -1.94 -6.07
CA ASN A 138 11.99 -2.86 -6.28
C ASN A 138 12.26 -3.13 -7.75
N GLY A 139 11.23 -3.02 -8.58
CA GLY A 139 11.29 -3.13 -10.03
C GLY A 139 10.14 -3.97 -10.58
N THR A 140 10.18 -4.17 -11.90
CA THR A 140 9.29 -5.05 -12.64
C THR A 140 10.05 -6.21 -13.25
N VAL A 141 9.48 -7.41 -13.19
CA VAL A 141 10.06 -8.64 -13.77
C VAL A 141 8.97 -9.45 -14.48
N GLU A 142 9.33 -10.27 -15.46
CA GLU A 142 8.41 -11.30 -15.96
C GLU A 142 8.50 -12.52 -15.04
N ASN A 143 7.36 -12.99 -14.53
CA ASN A 143 7.31 -14.23 -13.77
C ASN A 143 7.59 -15.42 -14.71
N PRO A 144 8.64 -16.24 -14.45
CA PRO A 144 9.01 -17.32 -15.36
C PRO A 144 7.91 -18.38 -15.57
N MET A 145 7.06 -18.61 -14.56
CA MET A 145 5.99 -19.61 -14.58
C MET A 145 4.69 -19.07 -15.17
N SER A 146 4.19 -17.93 -14.68
CA SER A 146 2.90 -17.38 -15.11
C SER A 146 3.00 -16.53 -16.37
N LYS A 147 4.21 -16.14 -16.79
CA LYS A 147 4.49 -15.19 -17.89
C LYS A 147 3.87 -13.81 -17.71
N LYS A 148 3.31 -13.53 -16.52
CA LYS A 148 2.80 -12.20 -16.18
C LYS A 148 3.95 -11.27 -15.81
N THR A 149 3.80 -10.00 -16.16
CA THR A 149 4.66 -8.95 -15.60
C THR A 149 4.28 -8.72 -14.14
N MET A 150 5.27 -8.76 -13.25
CA MET A 150 5.14 -8.52 -11.81
C MET A 150 5.79 -7.20 -11.44
N ALA A 151 5.27 -6.51 -10.44
CA ALA A 151 5.86 -5.32 -9.83
C ALA A 151 5.95 -5.51 -8.31
N GLY A 152 7.13 -5.25 -7.73
CA GLY A 152 7.38 -5.43 -6.30
C GLY A 152 7.59 -4.12 -5.57
N PHE A 153 6.99 -3.99 -4.38
CA PHE A 153 7.07 -2.78 -3.55
C PHE A 153 7.30 -3.12 -2.07
N ASN A 154 8.10 -2.31 -1.39
CA ASN A 154 8.15 -2.24 0.07
C ASN A 154 7.59 -0.92 0.54
N ILE A 155 6.76 -0.95 1.58
CA ILE A 155 6.07 0.21 2.12
C ILE A 155 6.35 0.30 3.62
N SER A 156 6.64 1.50 4.12
CA SER A 156 6.78 1.76 5.55
C SER A 156 6.19 3.10 5.96
N GLY A 157 5.83 3.24 7.23
CA GLY A 157 5.35 4.48 7.80
C GLY A 157 4.96 4.30 9.25
N ILE A 158 4.57 5.39 9.91
CA ILE A 158 4.07 5.36 11.29
C ILE A 158 2.73 6.06 11.32
N VAL A 159 1.76 5.43 11.97
CA VAL A 159 0.46 6.01 12.30
C VAL A 159 0.25 5.98 13.80
N LYS A 160 -0.70 6.76 14.32
CA LYS A 160 -1.06 6.69 15.75
C LYS A 160 -2.34 5.89 15.92
N ARG A 161 -2.35 4.92 16.83
CA ARG A 161 -3.57 4.14 17.12
C ARG A 161 -4.68 5.02 17.71
N SER A 162 -4.31 6.04 18.49
CA SER A 162 -5.27 6.99 19.06
C SER A 162 -6.00 7.83 18.01
N ASP A 163 -5.37 8.13 16.86
CA ASP A 163 -6.01 8.86 15.75
C ASP A 163 -7.20 8.08 15.13
N PHE A 164 -7.22 6.76 15.31
CA PHE A 164 -8.28 5.85 14.83
C PHE A 164 -9.19 5.35 15.95
N GLY A 165 -9.02 5.84 17.18
CA GLY A 165 -9.84 5.43 18.32
C GLY A 165 -9.54 4.00 18.82
N ILE A 166 -8.38 3.42 18.51
CA ILE A 166 -8.01 2.06 18.91
C ILE A 166 -7.30 2.09 20.27
N ALA A 167 -7.86 1.36 21.24
CA ALA A 167 -7.33 1.20 22.60
C ALA A 167 -7.09 2.53 23.35
N THR A 168 -7.92 3.56 23.13
CA THR A 168 -7.73 4.93 23.65
C THR A 168 -7.62 5.03 25.18
N GLY A 169 -8.14 4.04 25.92
CA GLY A 169 -8.00 3.95 27.38
C GLY A 169 -6.62 3.46 27.86
N MET A 170 -5.76 2.96 26.97
CA MET A 170 -4.43 2.45 27.33
C MET A 170 -3.36 3.56 27.27
N PRO A 171 -2.60 3.82 28.35
CA PRO A 171 -1.49 4.77 28.35
C PRO A 171 -0.41 4.38 27.33
N ALA A 172 0.19 5.40 26.68
CA ALA A 172 1.27 5.20 25.70
C ALA A 172 2.48 4.45 26.27
N ALA A 173 2.73 4.57 27.58
CA ALA A 173 3.79 3.84 28.26
C ALA A 173 3.53 2.34 28.38
N MET A 174 2.27 1.88 28.30
CA MET A 174 1.91 0.46 28.31
C MET A 174 1.81 -0.09 26.89
N LEU A 175 1.17 0.66 25.99
CA LEU A 175 1.02 0.32 24.59
C LEU A 175 1.32 1.56 23.75
N GLY A 176 2.41 1.51 23.00
CA GLY A 176 2.89 2.61 22.19
C GLY A 176 1.78 3.22 21.34
N ASP A 177 1.73 4.55 21.29
CA ASP A 177 0.72 5.23 20.47
C ASP A 177 1.10 5.17 18.98
N GLY A 178 2.40 5.25 18.68
CA GLY A 178 2.93 5.02 17.34
C GLY A 178 2.91 3.53 16.97
N VAL A 179 2.35 3.24 15.81
CA VAL A 179 2.32 1.91 15.18
C VAL A 179 3.07 2.01 13.87
N THR A 180 4.15 1.24 13.75
CA THR A 180 4.92 1.14 12.52
C THR A 180 4.18 0.23 11.56
N LEU A 181 3.85 0.74 10.38
CA LEU A 181 3.29 -0.02 9.27
C LEU A 181 4.43 -0.52 8.38
N GLN A 182 4.37 -1.78 7.97
CA GLN A 182 5.35 -2.39 7.07
C GLN A 182 4.64 -3.35 6.11
N ALA A 183 4.75 -3.10 4.81
CA ALA A 183 4.23 -4.01 3.80
C ALA A 183 5.29 -4.40 2.78
N SER A 184 5.22 -5.64 2.31
CA SER A 184 5.96 -6.13 1.16
C SER A 184 4.93 -6.73 0.23
N THR A 185 4.83 -6.22 -1.00
CA THR A 185 3.73 -6.56 -1.89
C THR A 185 4.22 -6.80 -3.31
N GLU A 186 3.65 -7.81 -3.94
CA GLU A 186 3.78 -8.08 -5.36
C GLU A 186 2.44 -7.88 -6.05
N PHE A 187 2.47 -7.30 -7.25
CA PHE A 187 1.31 -7.13 -8.10
C PHE A 187 1.57 -7.74 -9.46
N ALA A 188 0.61 -8.49 -9.97
CA ALA A 188 0.62 -9.00 -11.34
C ALA A 188 -0.15 -8.03 -12.24
N LYS A 189 0.43 -7.70 -13.39
CA LYS A 189 -0.28 -6.95 -14.42
C LYS A 189 -1.45 -7.78 -14.95
N ASP A 190 -2.60 -7.13 -15.11
CA ASP A 190 -3.83 -7.75 -15.61
C ASP A 190 -3.71 -8.17 -17.08
#